data_AF-A0A956I3K6-F1
#
_entry.id   AF-A0A956I3K6-F1
#
_cell.length_a   1.000
_cell.length_b   1.000
_cell.length_c   1.000
_cell.angle_alpha   90.00
_cell.angle_beta   90.00
_cell.angle_gamma   90.00
#
_symmetry.space_group_name_H-M   'P 1'
#
loop_
_entity.id
_entity.type
_entity.pdbx_description
1 polymer ?
#
loop_
_entity_poly.entity_id
_entity_poly.type
_entity_poly.pdbx_seq_one_letter_code
_entity_poly.pdbx_strand_id
1 'polypeptide(L)'
;MAKREIVVTLDGEESSFKFAKVDREKLYGKKERVILDENGNRCVAAFLTADGAALVPPGGTAHVYVDETFDTIERKDLRAVDDEGEALEPSPSTLGVAQALAPATAERLLDHVIASVYALSAESLGDGLAKALAGGAIFECAYQYREGYDTDALFLLQNDEGVFGLVGRPSGFEYLEREASVAEALGVEDEEDDLGDDFDFSMM
;
A
#
# COMPACT_ATOMS: atom_id res chain seq x y z
N MET A 1 -24.19 -7.34 -13.98
CA MET A 1 -22.77 -7.44 -13.58
C MET A 1 -22.41 -6.13 -12.92
N ALA A 2 -21.91 -6.13 -11.68
CA ALA A 2 -21.55 -4.89 -10.99
C ALA A 2 -20.47 -4.15 -11.81
N LYS A 3 -20.72 -2.88 -12.12
CA LYS A 3 -19.76 -2.01 -12.81
C LYS A 3 -18.54 -1.84 -11.89
N ARG A 4 -17.36 -2.23 -12.36
CA ARG A 4 -16.08 -1.97 -11.66
C ARG A 4 -15.64 -0.54 -11.94
N GLU A 5 -16.39 0.40 -11.38
CA GLU A 5 -16.15 1.83 -11.54
C GLU A 5 -15.97 2.45 -10.15
N ILE A 6 -15.17 3.50 -10.08
CA ILE A 6 -15.05 4.35 -8.90
C ILE A 6 -16.12 5.42 -9.04
N VAL A 7 -17.05 5.48 -8.09
CA VAL A 7 -18.14 6.46 -8.08
C VAL A 7 -17.94 7.35 -6.86
N VAL A 8 -17.91 8.66 -7.09
CA VAL A 8 -17.63 9.65 -6.05
C VAL A 8 -18.64 10.79 -6.12
N THR A 9 -18.92 11.43 -4.99
CA THR A 9 -19.87 12.53 -4.91
C THR A 9 -19.22 13.74 -4.25
N LEU A 10 -19.30 14.90 -4.89
CA LEU A 10 -18.90 16.18 -4.31
C LEU A 10 -20.11 17.11 -4.29
N ASP A 11 -20.51 17.60 -3.11
CA ASP A 11 -21.66 18.49 -2.91
C ASP A 11 -22.97 18.01 -3.56
N GLY A 12 -23.16 16.69 -3.64
CA GLY A 12 -24.34 16.05 -4.25
C GLY A 12 -24.23 15.82 -5.77
N GLU A 13 -23.15 16.26 -6.41
CA GLU A 13 -22.84 15.97 -7.81
C GLU A 13 -22.02 14.67 -7.92
N GLU A 14 -22.56 13.67 -8.62
CA GLU A 14 -21.92 12.37 -8.79
C GLU A 14 -20.98 12.35 -10.00
N SER A 15 -19.80 11.79 -9.81
CA SER A 15 -18.81 11.54 -10.86
C SER A 15 -18.41 10.07 -10.87
N SER A 16 -18.29 9.48 -12.06
CA SER A 16 -17.93 8.09 -12.25
C SER A 16 -16.68 7.96 -13.11
N PHE A 17 -15.79 7.06 -12.68
CA PHE A 17 -14.49 6.83 -13.30
C PHE A 17 -14.28 5.34 -13.56
N LYS A 18 -13.87 5.03 -14.79
CA LYS A 18 -13.12 3.81 -15.07
C LYS A 18 -11.69 3.99 -14.58
N PHE A 19 -11.05 2.91 -14.16
CA PHE A 19 -9.70 2.98 -13.63
C PHE A 19 -8.82 1.87 -14.18
N ALA A 20 -7.56 2.21 -14.45
CA ALA A 20 -6.54 1.28 -14.88
C ALA A 20 -5.32 1.41 -13.95
N LYS A 21 -4.85 0.28 -13.40
CA LYS A 21 -3.67 0.29 -12.54
C LYS A 21 -2.45 0.71 -13.35
N VAL A 22 -1.72 1.71 -12.83
CA VAL A 22 -0.43 2.15 -13.34
C VAL A 22 0.63 1.24 -12.75
N ASP A 23 1.23 0.41 -13.59
CA ASP A 23 2.29 -0.52 -13.19
C ASP A 23 3.58 -0.14 -13.91
N ARG A 24 4.71 -0.25 -13.20
CA ARG A 24 6.04 0.01 -13.79
C ARG A 24 6.31 -0.85 -15.02
N GLU A 25 5.85 -2.10 -15.02
CA GLU A 25 5.96 -2.99 -16.17
C GLU A 25 5.21 -2.47 -17.40
N LYS A 26 4.06 -1.78 -17.22
CA LYS A 26 3.30 -1.20 -18.33
C LYS A 26 3.97 0.07 -18.87
N LEU A 27 4.61 0.85 -18.00
CA LEU A 27 5.27 2.11 -18.36
C LEU A 27 6.63 1.90 -19.02
N TYR A 28 7.44 0.99 -18.46
CA TYR A 28 8.85 0.83 -18.83
C TYR A 28 9.15 -0.54 -19.46
N GLY A 29 8.14 -1.40 -19.58
CA GLY A 29 8.34 -2.81 -19.91
C GLY A 29 8.92 -3.60 -18.74
N LYS A 30 9.23 -4.88 -18.99
CA LYS A 30 10.01 -5.71 -18.07
C LYS A 30 11.17 -6.35 -18.80
N LYS A 31 12.25 -6.58 -18.05
CA LYS A 31 13.36 -7.44 -18.45
C LYS A 31 13.47 -8.57 -17.44
N GLU A 32 13.37 -9.80 -17.91
CA GLU A 32 13.48 -11.00 -17.08
C GLU A 32 14.73 -11.78 -17.50
N ARG A 33 15.51 -12.25 -16.53
CA ARG A 33 16.60 -13.20 -16.79
C ARG A 33 16.01 -14.60 -16.78
N VAL A 34 16.20 -15.34 -17.86
CA VAL A 34 15.75 -16.73 -17.99
C VAL A 34 16.98 -17.62 -17.97
N ILE A 35 16.97 -18.62 -17.08
CA ILE A 35 18.00 -19.66 -17.02
C ILE A 35 17.56 -20.80 -17.93
N LEU A 36 18.46 -21.26 -18.80
CA LEU A 36 18.22 -22.34 -19.75
C LEU A 36 19.09 -23.56 -19.40
N ASP A 37 18.58 -24.75 -19.68
CA ASP A 37 19.34 -26.00 -19.63
C ASP A 37 20.20 -26.19 -20.90
N GLU A 38 20.94 -27.30 -20.96
CA GLU A 38 21.79 -27.66 -22.10
C GLU A 38 21.02 -27.86 -23.41
N ASN A 39 19.71 -28.09 -23.35
CA ASN A 39 18.82 -28.28 -24.48
C ASN A 39 18.07 -26.99 -24.86
N GLY A 40 18.33 -25.87 -24.17
CA GLY A 40 17.67 -24.59 -24.38
C GLY A 40 16.28 -24.46 -23.72
N ASN A 41 15.89 -25.39 -22.85
CA ASN A 41 14.63 -25.31 -22.11
C ASN A 41 14.77 -24.42 -20.88
N ARG A 42 13.71 -23.71 -20.51
CA ARG A 42 13.68 -22.88 -19.29
C ARG A 42 13.79 -23.73 -18.04
N CYS A 43 14.81 -23.46 -17.23
CA CYS A 43 14.93 -23.99 -15.88
C CYS A 43 13.88 -23.39 -14.95
N VAL A 44 13.36 -24.22 -14.04
CA VAL A 44 12.40 -23.83 -13.01
C VAL A 44 13.07 -24.05 -11.65
N ALA A 45 12.91 -23.09 -10.73
CA ALA A 45 13.43 -23.22 -9.38
C ALA A 45 12.68 -24.34 -8.62
N ALA A 46 13.40 -25.16 -7.86
CA ALA A 46 12.83 -26.17 -6.98
C ALA A 46 13.52 -26.10 -5.61
N PHE A 47 12.80 -26.47 -4.57
CA PHE A 47 13.33 -26.56 -3.21
C PHE A 47 13.92 -27.95 -2.98
N LEU A 48 15.18 -28.03 -2.54
CA LEU A 48 15.79 -29.29 -2.12
C LEU A 48 15.51 -29.48 -0.61
N THR A 49 15.01 -30.64 -0.23
CA THR A 49 14.79 -30.97 1.18
C THR A 49 16.10 -30.94 1.97
N ALA A 50 16.03 -30.65 3.27
CA ALA A 50 17.22 -30.47 4.11
C ALA A 50 18.11 -31.73 4.19
N ASP A 51 17.52 -32.91 4.00
CA ASP A 51 18.21 -34.20 3.92
C ASP A 51 18.79 -34.51 2.52
N GLY A 52 18.57 -33.63 1.54
CA GLY A 52 19.02 -33.79 0.16
C GLY A 52 18.30 -34.89 -0.64
N ALA A 53 17.25 -35.49 -0.09
CA ALA A 53 16.62 -36.67 -0.67
C ALA A 53 15.58 -36.34 -1.76
N ALA A 54 14.96 -35.16 -1.72
CA ALA A 54 13.86 -34.81 -2.61
C ALA A 54 13.94 -33.37 -3.14
N LEU A 55 13.59 -33.20 -4.41
CA LEU A 55 13.34 -31.90 -5.03
C LEU A 55 11.84 -31.64 -5.08
N VAL A 56 11.43 -30.52 -4.50
CA VAL A 56 10.04 -30.05 -4.45
C VAL A 56 9.86 -28.94 -5.49
N PRO A 57 9.15 -29.19 -6.60
CA PRO A 57 8.91 -28.17 -7.62
C PRO A 57 7.92 -27.10 -7.12
N PRO A 58 7.77 -25.98 -7.84
CA PRO A 58 6.74 -24.99 -7.53
C PRO A 58 5.35 -25.63 -7.53
N GLY A 59 4.58 -25.38 -6.47
CA GLY A 59 3.29 -26.02 -6.24
C GLY A 59 3.35 -27.38 -5.52
N GLY A 60 4.54 -27.90 -5.21
CA GLY A 60 4.71 -29.13 -4.42
C GLY A 60 4.50 -28.96 -2.92
N THR A 61 4.34 -27.72 -2.44
CA THR A 61 4.00 -27.40 -1.05
C THR A 61 2.62 -26.74 -0.99
N ALA A 62 1.81 -27.12 -0.01
CA ALA A 62 0.56 -26.45 0.32
C ALA A 62 0.60 -25.99 1.78
N HIS A 63 0.03 -24.81 2.04
CA HIS A 63 -0.23 -24.35 3.40
C HIS A 63 -1.65 -24.75 3.79
N VAL A 64 -1.79 -25.29 5.00
CA VAL A 64 -3.09 -25.58 5.62
C VAL A 64 -3.22 -24.73 6.87
N TYR A 65 -4.45 -24.31 7.17
CA TYR A 65 -4.76 -23.74 8.48
C TYR A 65 -5.11 -24.90 9.40
N VAL A 66 -4.62 -24.82 10.63
CA VAL A 66 -4.92 -25.79 11.68
C VAL A 66 -5.40 -25.07 12.92
N ASP A 67 -6.27 -25.73 13.69
CA ASP A 67 -6.69 -25.26 14.99
C ASP A 67 -5.73 -25.71 16.12
N GLU A 68 -6.11 -25.45 17.37
CA GLU A 68 -5.34 -25.81 18.56
C GLU A 68 -5.18 -27.34 18.74
N THR A 69 -6.03 -28.14 18.10
CA THR A 69 -5.97 -29.62 18.14
C THR A 69 -5.27 -30.21 16.92
N PHE A 70 -4.68 -29.38 16.04
CA PHE A 70 -4.06 -29.75 14.76
C PHE A 70 -5.03 -30.29 13.70
N ASP A 71 -6.33 -30.03 13.86
CA ASP A 71 -7.32 -30.35 12.84
C ASP A 71 -7.32 -29.27 11.75
N THR A 72 -7.53 -29.69 10.50
CA THR A 72 -7.49 -28.77 9.35
C THR A 72 -8.77 -27.93 9.26
N ILE A 73 -8.61 -26.62 9.13
CA ILE A 73 -9.73 -25.68 8.98
C ILE A 73 -9.73 -25.02 7.60
N GLU A 74 -10.92 -24.75 7.05
CA GLU A 74 -11.05 -24.04 5.78
C GLU A 74 -11.05 -22.52 5.98
N ARG A 75 -10.54 -21.78 4.99
CA ARG A 75 -10.51 -20.31 5.04
C ARG A 75 -11.88 -19.65 5.23
N LYS A 76 -12.95 -20.29 4.76
CA LYS A 76 -14.32 -19.76 4.87
C LYS A 76 -14.86 -19.80 6.31
N ASP A 77 -14.26 -20.65 7.16
CA ASP A 77 -14.66 -20.84 8.55
C ASP A 77 -13.91 -19.89 9.49
N LEU A 78 -12.90 -19.16 8.99
CA LEU A 78 -12.18 -18.13 9.72
C LEU A 78 -13.07 -16.90 9.93
N ARG A 79 -13.06 -16.37 11.16
CA ARG A 79 -13.75 -15.13 11.53
C ARG A 79 -12.73 -14.10 11.97
N ALA A 80 -12.89 -12.87 11.51
CA ALA A 80 -12.14 -11.76 12.08
C ALA A 80 -12.77 -11.40 13.42
N VAL A 81 -11.93 -11.21 14.43
CA VAL A 81 -12.33 -10.78 15.76
C VAL A 81 -11.56 -9.52 16.13
N ASP A 82 -12.13 -8.70 17.01
CA ASP A 82 -11.42 -7.57 17.63
C ASP A 82 -10.51 -8.03 18.79
N ASP A 83 -9.90 -7.06 19.47
CA ASP A 83 -9.00 -7.32 20.61
C ASP A 83 -9.74 -7.97 21.80
N GLU A 84 -11.06 -7.88 21.86
CA GLU A 84 -11.92 -8.47 22.90
C GLU A 84 -12.45 -9.86 22.50
N GLY A 85 -12.22 -10.28 21.24
CA GLY A 85 -12.64 -11.58 20.70
C GLY A 85 -14.03 -11.56 20.05
N GLU A 86 -14.64 -10.39 19.90
CA GLU A 86 -15.95 -10.23 19.28
C GLU A 86 -15.86 -10.18 17.75
N ALA A 87 -16.84 -10.75 17.07
CA ALA A 87 -16.81 -10.88 15.61
C ALA A 87 -16.94 -9.52 14.92
N LEU A 88 -16.00 -9.22 14.01
CA LEU A 88 -16.04 -8.02 13.19
C LEU A 88 -16.97 -8.20 11.99
N GLU A 89 -17.75 -7.16 11.69
CA GLU A 89 -18.55 -7.07 10.47
C GLU A 89 -17.67 -6.51 9.33
N PRO A 90 -17.63 -7.16 8.16
CA PRO A 90 -16.82 -6.68 7.05
C PRO A 90 -17.43 -5.43 6.41
N SER A 91 -16.57 -4.48 6.04
CA SER A 91 -16.96 -3.32 5.25
C SER A 91 -17.23 -3.72 3.80
N PRO A 92 -18.35 -3.24 3.20
CA PRO A 92 -18.71 -3.59 1.83
C PRO A 92 -17.74 -2.97 0.81
N SER A 93 -17.73 -3.49 -0.41
CA SER A 93 -16.96 -2.88 -1.50
C SER A 93 -17.50 -1.49 -1.87
N THR A 94 -16.61 -0.53 -2.09
CA THR A 94 -16.95 0.81 -2.55
C THR A 94 -17.08 0.91 -4.07
N LEU A 95 -16.78 -0.16 -4.82
CA LEU A 95 -16.87 -0.15 -6.29
C LEU A 95 -18.33 -0.14 -6.76
N GLY A 96 -18.64 0.84 -7.62
CA GLY A 96 -20.01 1.07 -8.10
C GLY A 96 -20.94 1.68 -7.06
N VAL A 97 -20.42 2.11 -5.90
CA VAL A 97 -21.18 2.77 -4.82
C VAL A 97 -20.61 4.16 -4.63
N ALA A 98 -21.46 5.18 -4.68
CA ALA A 98 -21.06 6.56 -4.55
C ALA A 98 -20.43 6.84 -3.17
N GLN A 99 -19.17 7.28 -3.17
CA GLN A 99 -18.44 7.69 -1.97
C GLN A 99 -18.37 9.21 -1.88
N ALA A 100 -18.71 9.79 -0.74
CA ALA A 100 -18.59 11.22 -0.52
C ALA A 100 -17.11 11.63 -0.49
N LEU A 101 -16.77 12.69 -1.22
CA LEU A 101 -15.42 13.26 -1.24
C LEU A 101 -15.27 14.28 -0.11
N ALA A 102 -14.17 14.17 0.61
CA ALA A 102 -13.69 15.18 1.55
C ALA A 102 -12.45 15.86 0.96
N PRO A 103 -12.29 17.19 1.12
CA PRO A 103 -11.05 17.85 0.74
C PRO A 103 -9.89 17.36 1.61
N ALA A 104 -8.74 17.09 1.00
CA ALA A 104 -7.52 16.63 1.67
C ALA A 104 -6.34 17.56 1.38
N THR A 105 -5.38 17.62 2.30
CA THR A 105 -4.13 18.37 2.12
C THR A 105 -3.04 17.50 1.51
N ALA A 106 -1.99 18.12 0.97
CA ALA A 106 -0.82 17.40 0.49
C ALA A 106 -0.10 16.65 1.63
N GLU A 107 -0.04 17.23 2.82
CA GLU A 107 0.51 16.57 4.03
C GLU A 107 -0.26 15.29 4.34
N ARG A 108 -1.61 15.36 4.34
CA ARG A 108 -2.47 14.19 4.55
C ARG A 108 -2.17 13.06 3.57
N LEU A 109 -1.96 13.37 2.29
CA LEU A 109 -1.55 12.39 1.28
C LEU A 109 -0.17 11.78 1.59
N LEU A 110 0.80 12.61 1.97
CA LEU A 110 2.18 12.19 2.27
C LEU A 110 2.29 11.33 3.53
N ASP A 111 1.36 11.48 4.47
CA ASP A 111 1.26 10.63 5.65
C ASP A 111 0.74 9.21 5.33
N HIS A 112 0.50 8.87 4.07
CA HIS A 112 0.07 7.54 3.63
C HIS A 112 1.13 6.80 2.82
N VAL A 113 1.25 5.50 3.08
CA VAL A 113 1.98 4.59 2.18
C VAL A 113 1.05 4.23 1.03
N ILE A 114 1.37 4.75 -0.17
CA ILE A 114 0.60 4.47 -1.38
C ILE A 114 0.93 3.07 -1.90
N ALA A 115 -0.06 2.17 -1.86
CA ALA A 115 0.07 0.79 -2.30
C ALA A 115 -0.28 0.62 -3.79
N SER A 116 -1.13 1.46 -4.34
CA SER A 116 -1.55 1.38 -5.75
C SER A 116 -1.91 2.74 -6.32
N VAL A 117 -1.55 2.94 -7.59
CA VAL A 117 -1.89 4.14 -8.37
C VAL A 117 -2.74 3.73 -9.55
N TYR A 118 -3.83 4.45 -9.77
CA TYR A 118 -4.78 4.24 -10.85
C TYR A 118 -4.86 5.47 -11.74
N ALA A 119 -4.79 5.27 -13.05
CA ALA A 119 -5.19 6.29 -14.02
C ALA A 119 -6.70 6.24 -14.16
N LEU A 120 -7.37 7.38 -13.95
CA LEU A 120 -8.83 7.50 -13.96
C LEU A 120 -9.30 8.07 -15.31
N SER A 121 -10.28 7.42 -15.90
CA SER A 121 -10.97 7.87 -17.11
C SER A 121 -12.40 8.19 -16.75
N ALA A 122 -12.75 9.48 -16.76
CA ALA A 122 -14.09 9.94 -16.42
C ALA A 122 -15.12 9.43 -17.45
N GLU A 123 -16.15 8.74 -16.98
CA GLU A 123 -17.37 8.49 -17.78
C GLU A 123 -18.38 9.63 -17.58
N SER A 124 -18.51 10.08 -16.34
CA SER A 124 -19.30 11.25 -15.94
C SER A 124 -18.46 12.07 -14.98
N LEU A 125 -18.27 13.36 -15.25
CA LEU A 125 -17.53 14.25 -14.39
C LEU A 125 -18.37 15.49 -14.11
N GLY A 126 -18.62 15.74 -12.83
CA GLY A 126 -19.30 16.95 -12.38
C GLY A 126 -18.47 18.20 -12.62
N ASP A 127 -19.13 19.30 -12.98
CA ASP A 127 -18.46 20.57 -13.27
C ASP A 127 -17.73 21.14 -12.05
N GLY A 128 -18.27 20.89 -10.85
CA GLY A 128 -17.65 21.31 -9.59
C GLY A 128 -16.34 20.57 -9.32
N LEU A 129 -16.37 19.24 -9.44
CA LEU A 129 -15.19 18.40 -9.24
C LEU A 129 -14.12 18.66 -10.30
N ALA A 130 -14.50 18.82 -11.57
CA ALA A 130 -13.58 19.13 -12.66
C ALA A 130 -12.78 20.42 -12.40
N LYS A 131 -13.46 21.49 -11.96
CA LYS A 131 -12.81 22.78 -11.67
C LYS A 131 -11.91 22.70 -10.44
N ALA A 132 -12.34 21.99 -9.40
CA ALA A 132 -11.54 21.83 -8.19
C ALA A 132 -10.26 21.03 -8.46
N LEU A 133 -10.37 19.92 -9.20
CA LEU A 133 -9.22 19.10 -9.61
C LEU A 133 -8.27 19.87 -10.53
N ALA A 134 -8.80 20.62 -11.51
CA ALA A 134 -7.98 21.49 -12.37
C ALA A 134 -7.28 22.62 -11.60
N GLY A 135 -7.84 23.04 -10.46
CA GLY A 135 -7.22 23.97 -9.53
C GLY A 135 -6.13 23.35 -8.64
N GLY A 136 -5.88 22.05 -8.74
CA GLY A 136 -4.90 21.33 -7.94
C GLY A 136 -5.41 20.89 -6.57
N ALA A 137 -6.72 20.90 -6.33
CA ALA A 137 -7.29 20.37 -5.09
C ALA A 137 -7.13 18.85 -5.02
N ILE A 138 -6.87 18.35 -3.82
CA ILE A 138 -6.81 16.92 -3.52
C ILE A 138 -8.08 16.56 -2.75
N PHE A 139 -8.70 15.45 -3.11
CA PHE A 139 -9.84 14.91 -2.38
C PHE A 139 -9.53 13.51 -1.87
N GLU A 140 -10.10 13.13 -0.73
CA GLU A 140 -10.03 11.79 -0.18
C GLU A 140 -11.43 11.17 -0.03
N CYS A 141 -11.50 9.85 -0.17
CA CYS A 141 -12.67 9.06 0.20
C CYS A 141 -12.25 7.65 0.63
N ALA A 142 -13.18 6.92 1.24
CA ALA A 142 -13.00 5.51 1.56
C ALA A 142 -12.88 4.66 0.29
N TYR A 143 -12.01 3.65 0.31
CA TYR A 143 -11.80 2.73 -0.79
C TYR A 143 -11.69 1.29 -0.34
N GLN A 144 -12.52 0.45 -0.95
CA GLN A 144 -12.55 -0.98 -0.69
C GLN A 144 -12.83 -1.74 -1.99
N TYR A 145 -11.79 -2.37 -2.56
CA TYR A 145 -11.92 -3.11 -3.82
C TYR A 145 -12.82 -4.34 -3.70
N ARG A 146 -12.78 -5.01 -2.54
CA ARG A 146 -13.64 -6.15 -2.17
C ARG A 146 -14.02 -6.02 -0.71
N GLU A 147 -15.15 -6.62 -0.34
CA GLU A 147 -15.55 -6.76 1.05
C GLU A 147 -14.38 -7.26 1.93
N GLY A 148 -14.17 -6.61 3.06
CA GLY A 148 -13.06 -6.88 3.96
C GLY A 148 -13.09 -5.98 5.18
N TYR A 149 -12.08 -6.10 6.05
CA TYR A 149 -12.07 -5.42 7.34
C TYR A 149 -11.24 -4.13 7.35
N ASP A 150 -10.27 -4.01 6.44
CA ASP A 150 -9.42 -2.83 6.31
C ASP A 150 -9.88 -1.96 5.15
N THR A 151 -10.34 -0.74 5.44
CA THR A 151 -10.67 0.26 4.42
C THR A 151 -9.46 1.14 4.14
N ASP A 152 -9.08 1.22 2.88
CA ASP A 152 -7.99 2.09 2.42
C ASP A 152 -8.52 3.51 2.13
N ALA A 153 -7.63 4.49 2.12
CA ALA A 153 -7.94 5.84 1.62
C ALA A 153 -7.64 5.92 0.13
N LEU A 154 -8.59 6.44 -0.66
CA LEU A 154 -8.39 6.82 -2.05
C LEU A 154 -8.27 8.34 -2.14
N PHE A 155 -7.15 8.80 -2.67
CA PHE A 155 -6.91 10.20 -2.97
C PHE A 155 -7.09 10.46 -4.46
N LEU A 156 -7.88 11.47 -4.82
CA LEU A 156 -8.04 11.94 -6.19
C LEU A 156 -7.25 13.23 -6.38
N LEU A 157 -6.47 13.26 -7.46
CA LEU A 157 -5.73 14.44 -7.90
C LEU A 157 -5.63 14.47 -9.42
N GLN A 158 -5.37 15.66 -9.97
CA GLN A 158 -5.21 15.86 -11.41
C GLN A 158 -3.86 16.51 -11.70
N ASN A 159 -3.24 16.09 -12.80
CA ASN A 159 -2.07 16.73 -13.39
C ASN A 159 -2.31 16.98 -14.89
N ASP A 160 -1.28 17.40 -15.62
CA ASP A 160 -1.35 17.71 -17.06
C ASP A 160 -1.72 16.49 -17.94
N GLU A 161 -1.43 15.27 -17.48
CA GLU A 161 -1.70 14.01 -18.20
C GLU A 161 -3.10 13.47 -17.93
N GLY A 162 -3.71 13.82 -16.79
CA GLY A 162 -5.06 13.41 -16.44
C GLY A 162 -5.34 13.31 -14.94
N VAL A 163 -6.41 12.59 -14.61
CA VAL A 163 -6.85 12.37 -13.22
C VAL A 163 -6.30 11.02 -12.73
N PHE A 164 -5.76 11.02 -11.51
CA PHE A 164 -5.18 9.85 -10.86
C PHE A 164 -5.84 9.60 -9.51
N GLY A 165 -6.01 8.31 -9.21
CA GLY A 165 -6.46 7.81 -7.93
C GLY A 165 -5.32 7.09 -7.22
N LEU A 166 -4.91 7.56 -6.05
CA LEU A 166 -3.87 6.93 -5.23
C LEU A 166 -4.53 6.24 -4.05
N VAL A 167 -4.33 4.93 -3.93
CA VAL A 167 -4.84 4.14 -2.81
C VAL A 167 -3.71 3.88 -1.83
N GLY A 168 -3.91 4.30 -0.59
CA GLY A 168 -2.90 4.19 0.46
C GLY A 168 -3.51 3.96 1.84
N ARG A 169 -2.63 3.55 2.75
CA ARG A 169 -2.93 3.38 4.17
C ARG A 169 -2.14 4.39 4.99
N PRO A 170 -2.70 4.89 6.11
CA PRO A 170 -1.95 5.73 7.02
C PRO A 170 -0.64 5.04 7.39
N SER A 171 0.46 5.77 7.25
CA SER A 171 1.80 5.24 7.50
C SER A 171 2.06 4.96 8.98
N GLY A 172 1.38 5.71 9.87
CA GLY A 172 1.50 5.55 11.31
C GLY A 172 2.91 5.83 11.84
N PHE A 173 3.74 6.56 11.09
CA PHE A 173 5.06 6.93 11.58
C PHE A 173 4.93 7.89 12.76
N GLU A 174 5.22 7.39 13.95
CA GLU A 174 5.58 8.25 15.07
C GLU A 174 7.01 8.75 14.85
N TYR A 175 7.22 10.06 14.98
CA TYR A 175 8.55 10.61 15.07
C TYR A 175 9.21 10.07 16.34
N LEU A 176 10.21 9.21 16.15
CA LEU A 176 11.07 8.76 17.25
C LEU A 176 12.11 9.85 17.49
N GLU A 177 11.93 10.65 18.53
CA GLU A 177 13.01 11.48 19.04
C GLU A 177 14.05 10.58 19.71
N ARG A 178 15.33 10.89 19.50
CA ARG A 178 16.40 10.24 20.27
C ARG A 178 16.15 10.60 21.73
N GLU A 179 15.93 9.59 22.59
CA GLU A 179 15.88 9.83 24.04
C GLU A 179 17.13 10.62 24.43
N ALA A 180 16.93 11.86 24.87
CA ALA A 180 18.01 12.65 25.41
C ALA A 180 18.55 11.90 26.62
N SER A 181 19.86 11.69 26.67
CA SER A 181 20.45 11.10 27.86
C SER A 181 20.14 12.00 29.07
N VAL A 182 20.08 11.43 30.27
CA VAL A 182 19.80 12.21 31.50
C VAL A 182 20.80 13.38 31.66
N ALA A 183 22.03 13.22 31.17
CA ALA A 183 23.05 14.28 31.14
C ALA A 183 22.68 15.46 30.23
N GLU A 184 22.22 15.17 29.01
CA GLU A 184 21.75 16.19 28.05
C GLU A 184 20.49 16.90 28.58
N ALA A 185 19.55 16.16 29.18
CA ALA A 185 18.32 16.73 29.74
C ALA A 185 18.56 17.62 30.98
N LEU A 186 19.63 17.34 31.74
CA LEU A 186 20.03 18.13 32.90
C LEU A 186 20.98 19.29 32.55
N GLY A 187 21.31 19.48 31.26
CA GLY A 187 22.22 20.54 30.82
C GLY A 187 23.63 20.39 31.42
N VAL A 188 24.05 19.15 31.70
CA VAL A 188 25.43 18.89 32.13
C VAL A 188 26.29 19.04 30.89
N GLU A 189 27.07 20.12 30.83
CA GLU A 189 28.13 20.26 29.84
C GLU A 189 29.09 19.08 30.05
N ASP A 190 29.22 18.19 29.06
CA ASP A 190 30.33 17.25 29.04
C ASP A 190 31.60 18.08 29.20
N GLU A 191 32.37 17.84 30.26
CA GLU A 191 33.70 18.42 30.39
C GLU A 191 34.42 18.13 29.07
N GLU A 192 34.68 19.19 28.28
CA GLU A 192 35.37 19.10 27.00
C GLU A 192 36.60 18.21 27.19
N ASP A 193 36.55 16.99 26.66
CA ASP A 193 37.73 16.18 26.48
C ASP A 193 38.60 16.99 25.51
N ASP A 194 39.69 17.53 26.05
CA ASP A 194 40.74 18.31 25.39
C ASP A 194 41.45 17.44 24.33
N LEU A 195 40.71 17.03 23.30
CA LEU A 195 41.19 16.40 22.08
C LEU A 195 41.45 17.50 21.04
N GLY A 196 42.23 18.50 21.45
CA GLY A 196 42.85 19.45 20.54
C GLY A 196 43.94 18.75 19.70
N ASP A 197 43.79 18.84 18.38
CA ASP A 197 44.84 18.71 17.35
C ASP A 197 45.39 17.31 16.98
N ASP A 198 44.55 16.35 16.56
CA ASP A 198 45.10 15.25 15.70
C ASP A 198 44.16 14.64 14.64
N PHE A 199 43.10 15.34 14.22
CA PHE A 199 42.29 14.91 13.06
C PHE A 199 42.88 15.42 11.73
N ASP A 200 43.90 14.74 11.21
CA ASP A 200 44.42 14.94 9.85
C ASP A 200 43.54 14.21 8.81
N PHE A 201 42.85 14.96 7.95
CA PHE A 201 42.01 14.46 6.85
C PHE A 201 42.83 14.17 5.56
N SER A 202 44.13 13.92 5.65
CA SER A 202 45.00 13.64 4.50
C SER A 202 44.93 12.21 3.94
N MET A 203 44.05 11.34 4.45
CA MET A 203 43.78 10.02 3.86
C MET A 203 42.32 9.86 3.39
N MET A 204 41.99 10.49 2.27
CA MET A 204 41.03 9.98 1.30
C MET A 204 41.64 9.97 -0.10
#